data_AF-A0A8B9GZY4-F1
#
_entry.id   AF-A0A8B9GZY4-F1
#
_cell.length_a   1.000
_cell.length_b   1.000
_cell.length_c   1.000
_cell.angle_alpha   90.00
_cell.angle_beta   90.00
_cell.angle_gamma   90.00
#
_symmetry.space_group_name_H-M   'P 1'
#
loop_
_entity.id
_entity.type
_entity.pdbx_description
1 polymer ?
#
loop_
_entity_poly.entity_id
_entity_poly.type
_entity_poly.pdbx_seq_one_letter_code
_entity_poly.pdbx_strand_id
1 'polypeptide(L)'
;LALRLDSQLKLQQDENRKHQALRKQEMDTILLRQKQLEETNRQLCDRAGDIRRSLRDMELSEERYTELRELPEDKLSISEYVAVRFYEVVTPLRNQVTELQIKRNSLGDDLDSHRSQIKSLMEVQKNLTHCFWITLCYSLLVQKSKKFSLV
;
A
#
# COMPACT_ATOMS: atom_id res chain seq x y z
N LEU A 1 -42.66 -76.08 -17.55
CA LEU A 1 -41.79 -75.07 -18.20
C LEU A 1 -42.29 -73.64 -17.95
N ALA A 2 -43.53 -73.29 -18.31
CA ALA A 2 -44.10 -71.95 -18.09
C ALA A 2 -44.04 -71.46 -16.62
N LEU A 3 -44.44 -72.28 -15.64
CA LEU A 3 -44.38 -71.92 -14.21
C LEU A 3 -42.96 -71.64 -13.70
N ARG A 4 -41.95 -72.31 -14.26
CA ARG A 4 -40.53 -72.11 -13.89
C ARG A 4 -40.00 -70.79 -14.43
N LEU A 5 -40.37 -70.44 -15.66
CA LEU A 5 -40.04 -69.15 -16.28
C LEU A 5 -40.72 -67.98 -15.55
N ASP A 6 -41.99 -68.13 -15.18
CA ASP A 6 -42.73 -67.11 -14.44
C ASP A 6 -42.15 -66.86 -13.03
N SER A 7 -41.72 -67.93 -12.35
CA SER A 7 -41.00 -67.81 -11.08
C SER A 7 -39.65 -67.12 -11.23
N GLN A 8 -38.89 -67.39 -12.29
CA GLN A 8 -37.62 -66.71 -12.57
C GLN A 8 -37.81 -65.23 -12.89
N LEU A 9 -38.84 -64.89 -13.68
CA LEU A 9 -39.20 -63.51 -13.99
C LEU A 9 -39.57 -62.71 -12.73
N LYS A 10 -40.36 -63.29 -11.82
CA LYS A 10 -40.71 -62.65 -10.54
C LYS A 10 -39.48 -62.38 -9.67
N LEU A 11 -38.58 -63.35 -9.55
CA LEU A 11 -37.34 -63.18 -8.79
C LEU A 11 -36.47 -62.05 -9.36
N GLN A 12 -36.29 -62.01 -10.68
CA GLN A 12 -35.54 -60.92 -11.33
C GLN A 12 -36.20 -59.55 -11.14
N GLN A 13 -37.53 -59.48 -11.21
CA GLN A 13 -38.26 -58.23 -10.94
C GLN A 13 -38.03 -57.74 -9.51
N ASP A 14 -38.09 -58.63 -8.53
CA ASP A 14 -37.88 -58.27 -7.12
C ASP A 14 -36.41 -57.91 -6.82
N GLU A 15 -35.44 -58.59 -7.44
CA GLU A 15 -34.02 -58.21 -7.35
C GLU A 15 -33.76 -56.83 -7.97
N ASN A 16 -34.34 -56.54 -9.13
CA ASN A 16 -34.24 -55.24 -9.78
C ASN A 16 -34.85 -54.13 -8.93
N ARG A 17 -36.00 -54.37 -8.28
CA ARG A 17 -36.62 -53.41 -7.35
C ARG A 17 -35.72 -53.13 -6.15
N LYS A 18 -35.12 -54.16 -5.56
CA LYS A 18 -34.16 -54.01 -4.44
C LYS A 18 -32.94 -53.21 -4.86
N HIS A 19 -32.35 -53.51 -6.03
CA HIS A 19 -31.21 -52.77 -6.56
C HIS A 19 -31.56 -51.31 -6.86
N GLN A 20 -32.75 -51.05 -7.41
CA GLN A 20 -33.22 -49.69 -7.67
C GLN A 20 -33.42 -48.91 -6.38
N ALA A 21 -33.98 -49.53 -5.34
CA ALA A 21 -34.16 -48.91 -4.03
C ALA A 21 -32.80 -48.58 -3.38
N LEU A 22 -31.84 -49.51 -3.43
CA LEU A 22 -30.48 -49.29 -2.92
C LEU A 22 -29.80 -48.13 -3.64
N ARG A 23 -29.81 -48.12 -4.98
CA ARG A 23 -29.23 -47.02 -5.78
C ARG A 23 -29.87 -45.67 -5.46
N LYS A 24 -31.18 -45.66 -5.23
CA LYS A 24 -31.89 -44.43 -4.83
C LYS A 24 -31.40 -43.93 -3.47
N GLN A 25 -31.27 -44.83 -2.49
CA GLN A 25 -30.76 -44.49 -1.16
C GLN A 25 -29.31 -43.97 -1.21
N GLU A 26 -28.45 -44.62 -2.00
CA GLU A 26 -27.06 -44.17 -2.21
C GLU A 26 -27.02 -42.78 -2.86
N MET A 27 -27.84 -42.56 -3.89
CA MET A 27 -27.97 -41.26 -4.55
C MET A 27 -28.45 -40.17 -3.58
N ASP A 28 -29.46 -40.46 -2.76
CA ASP A 28 -29.99 -39.51 -1.76
C ASP A 28 -28.91 -39.15 -0.73
N THR A 29 -28.07 -40.11 -0.34
CA THR A 29 -26.94 -39.89 0.58
C THR A 29 -25.87 -38.99 -0.03
N ILE A 30 -25.52 -39.24 -1.31
CA ILE A 30 -24.55 -38.43 -2.05
C ILE A 30 -25.06 -36.99 -2.20
N LEU A 31 -26.33 -36.83 -2.58
CA LEU A 31 -26.98 -35.51 -2.73
C LEU A 31 -26.99 -34.73 -1.41
N LEU A 32 -27.32 -35.39 -0.30
CA LEU A 32 -27.29 -34.75 1.01
C LEU A 32 -25.87 -34.28 1.36
N ARG A 33 -24.87 -35.11 1.13
CA ARG A 33 -23.47 -34.75 1.40
C ARG A 33 -22.99 -33.62 0.49
N GLN A 34 -23.36 -33.64 -0.79
CA GLN A 34 -23.01 -32.59 -1.73
C GLN A 34 -23.61 -31.24 -1.30
N LYS A 35 -24.87 -31.23 -0.87
CA LYS A 35 -25.52 -30.02 -0.35
C LYS A 35 -24.79 -29.44 0.87
N GLN A 36 -24.37 -30.29 1.81
CA GLN A 36 -23.59 -29.84 2.98
C GLN A 36 -22.24 -29.24 2.58
N LEU A 37 -21.55 -29.84 1.61
CA LEU A 37 -20.27 -29.34 1.10
C LEU A 37 -20.44 -27.99 0.40
N GLU A 38 -21.47 -27.84 -0.42
CA GLU A 38 -21.77 -26.57 -1.10
C GLU A 38 -22.10 -25.47 -0.10
N GLU A 39 -22.87 -25.76 0.95
CA GLU A 39 -23.16 -24.81 2.02
C GLU A 39 -21.90 -24.41 2.79
N THR A 40 -21.07 -25.39 3.17
CA THR A 40 -19.79 -25.13 3.84
C THR A 40 -18.87 -24.28 2.97
N ASN A 41 -18.81 -24.58 1.66
CA ASN A 41 -17.97 -23.83 0.72
C ASN A 41 -18.45 -22.37 0.58
N ARG A 42 -19.77 -22.14 0.53
CA ARG A 42 -20.32 -20.77 0.53
C ARG A 42 -19.91 -20.01 1.79
N GLN A 43 -20.08 -20.61 2.97
CA GLN A 43 -19.67 -20.00 4.25
C GLN A 43 -18.17 -19.68 4.29
N LEU A 44 -17.32 -20.58 3.77
CA LEU A 44 -15.88 -20.34 3.67
C LEU A 44 -15.56 -19.19 2.71
N CYS A 45 -16.24 -19.10 1.57
CA CYS A 45 -16.08 -18.00 0.62
C CYS A 45 -16.48 -16.65 1.23
N ASP A 46 -17.60 -16.62 1.96
CA ASP A 46 -18.08 -15.42 2.64
C ASP A 46 -17.08 -14.97 3.70
N ARG A 47 -16.65 -15.89 4.58
CA ARG A 47 -15.66 -15.61 5.62
C ARG A 47 -14.31 -15.18 5.06
N ALA A 48 -13.86 -15.79 3.96
CA ALA A 48 -12.65 -15.35 3.26
C ALA A 48 -12.83 -13.94 2.67
N GLY A 49 -14.04 -13.60 2.20
CA GLY A 49 -14.40 -12.26 1.77
C GLY A 49 -14.33 -11.24 2.89
N ASP A 50 -14.85 -11.58 4.07
CA ASP A 50 -14.79 -10.72 5.26
C ASP A 50 -13.36 -10.46 5.70
N ILE A 51 -12.53 -11.52 5.76
CA ILE A 51 -11.10 -11.39 6.08
C ILE A 51 -10.43 -10.45 5.06
N ARG A 52 -10.59 -10.69 3.75
CA ARG A 52 -9.98 -9.81 2.73
C ARG A 52 -10.42 -8.35 2.88
N ARG A 53 -11.64 -8.07 3.31
CA ARG A 53 -12.12 -6.71 3.57
C ARG A 53 -11.47 -6.12 4.83
N SER A 54 -11.40 -6.88 5.92
CA SER A 54 -10.80 -6.42 7.18
C SER A 54 -9.30 -6.13 7.05
N LEU A 55 -8.60 -6.79 6.12
CA LEU A 55 -7.16 -6.57 5.92
C LEU A 55 -6.82 -5.31 5.08
N ARG A 56 -7.79 -4.56 4.52
CA ARG A 56 -7.50 -3.42 3.63
C ARG A 56 -6.94 -2.20 4.35
N ASP A 57 -7.50 -1.87 5.51
CA ASP A 57 -7.19 -0.64 6.25
C ASP A 57 -6.66 -0.98 7.65
N MET A 58 -5.74 -1.95 7.73
CA MET A 58 -5.09 -2.28 8.99
C MET A 58 -4.04 -1.23 9.32
N GLU A 59 -4.35 -0.42 10.33
CA GLU A 59 -3.37 0.37 11.03
C GLU A 59 -3.20 -0.18 12.45
N LEU A 60 -1.94 -0.31 12.86
CA LEU A 60 -1.58 -0.82 14.17
C LEU A 60 -0.86 0.30 14.92
N SER A 61 -1.29 0.60 16.14
CA SER A 61 -0.53 1.48 17.03
C SER A 61 0.74 0.77 17.49
N GLU A 62 1.77 1.55 17.87
CA GLU A 62 3.01 0.99 18.41
C GLU A 62 2.76 0.17 19.69
N GLU A 63 1.88 0.65 20.57
CA GLU A 63 1.47 -0.06 21.79
C GLU A 63 0.83 -1.42 21.47
N ARG A 64 -0.06 -1.48 20.48
CA ARG A 64 -0.69 -2.74 20.10
C ARG A 64 0.28 -3.68 19.40
N TYR A 65 1.23 -3.14 18.64
CA TYR A 65 2.30 -3.90 18.03
C TYR A 65 3.18 -4.60 19.06
N THR A 66 3.62 -3.87 20.10
CA THR A 66 4.48 -4.46 21.14
C THR A 66 3.75 -5.59 21.88
N GLU A 67 2.49 -5.40 22.24
CA GLU A 67 1.65 -6.43 22.85
C GLU A 67 1.53 -7.69 21.97
N LEU A 68 1.19 -7.51 20.69
CA LEU A 68 0.93 -8.63 19.78
C LEU A 68 2.21 -9.37 19.38
N ARG A 69 3.34 -8.67 19.30
CA ARG A 69 4.63 -9.26 18.92
C ARG A 69 5.18 -10.21 19.98
N GLU A 70 4.80 -10.03 21.24
CA GLU A 70 5.20 -10.92 22.34
C GLU A 70 4.40 -12.23 22.35
N LEU A 71 3.25 -12.26 21.68
CA LEU A 71 2.42 -13.45 21.57
C LEU A 71 2.97 -14.40 20.49
N PRO A 72 2.92 -15.72 20.72
CA PRO A 72 3.26 -16.69 19.69
C PRO A 72 2.19 -16.72 18.58
N GLU A 73 2.61 -17.05 17.35
CA GLU A 73 1.77 -16.93 16.15
C GLU A 73 0.48 -17.77 16.19
N ASP A 74 0.49 -18.89 16.91
CA ASP A 74 -0.66 -19.78 17.09
C ASP A 74 -1.77 -19.17 17.95
N LYS A 75 -1.45 -18.13 18.74
CA LYS A 75 -2.41 -17.39 19.56
C LYS A 75 -2.93 -16.13 18.87
N LEU A 76 -2.37 -15.75 17.73
CA LEU A 76 -2.80 -14.58 16.98
C LEU A 76 -3.97 -14.96 16.06
N SER A 77 -4.96 -14.09 16.00
CA SER A 77 -5.91 -14.16 14.88
C SER A 77 -5.18 -13.84 13.57
N ILE A 78 -5.73 -14.30 12.44
CA ILE A 78 -5.17 -14.03 11.10
C ILE A 78 -4.96 -12.51 10.90
N SER A 79 -5.93 -11.69 11.32
CA SER A 79 -5.84 -10.24 11.19
C SER A 79 -4.73 -9.65 12.03
N GLU A 80 -4.57 -10.08 13.28
CA GLU A 80 -3.49 -9.61 14.16
C GLU A 80 -2.12 -10.01 13.64
N TYR A 81 -1.98 -11.27 13.18
CA TYR A 81 -0.75 -11.75 12.56
C TYR A 81 -0.36 -10.88 11.35
N VAL A 82 -1.30 -10.65 10.43
CA VAL A 82 -1.03 -9.82 9.26
C VAL A 82 -0.75 -8.37 9.65
N ALA A 83 -1.46 -7.81 10.63
CA ALA A 83 -1.23 -6.45 11.10
C ALA A 83 0.19 -6.26 11.67
N VAL A 84 0.69 -7.22 12.46
CA VAL A 84 2.07 -7.21 12.97
C VAL A 84 3.06 -7.22 11.82
N ARG A 85 2.90 -8.14 10.85
CA ARG A 85 3.78 -8.21 9.67
C ARG A 85 3.75 -6.95 8.81
N PHE A 86 2.57 -6.36 8.65
CA PHE A 86 2.42 -5.08 7.94
C PHE A 86 3.13 -3.95 8.69
N TYR A 87 2.97 -3.86 10.01
CA TYR A 87 3.63 -2.83 10.81
C TYR A 87 5.16 -2.93 10.70
N GLU A 88 5.72 -4.13 10.80
CA GLU A 88 7.17 -4.38 10.69
C GLU A 88 7.78 -3.87 9.37
N VAL A 89 7.01 -3.93 8.27
CA VAL A 89 7.49 -3.53 6.94
C VAL A 89 7.13 -2.07 6.63
N VAL A 90 5.90 -1.65 6.93
CA VAL A 90 5.37 -0.34 6.53
C VAL A 90 5.90 0.78 7.40
N THR A 91 6.05 0.58 8.71
CA THR A 91 6.48 1.64 9.63
C THR A 91 7.89 2.14 9.31
N PRO A 92 8.91 1.30 9.07
CA PRO A 92 10.24 1.77 8.67
C PRO A 92 10.23 2.53 7.35
N LEU A 93 9.43 2.09 6.38
CA LEU A 93 9.30 2.77 5.09
C LEU A 93 8.64 4.15 5.25
N ARG A 94 7.58 4.26 6.07
CA ARG A 94 6.96 5.54 6.40
C ARG A 94 7.98 6.50 7.04
N ASN A 95 8.81 6.00 7.96
CA ASN A 95 9.87 6.79 8.59
C ASN A 95 10.94 7.26 7.58
N GLN A 96 11.36 6.40 6.66
CA GLN A 96 12.30 6.81 5.60
C GLN A 96 11.70 7.88 4.68
N VAL A 97 10.42 7.75 4.34
CA VAL A 97 9.72 8.76 3.52
C VAL A 97 9.67 10.11 4.25
N THR A 98 9.33 10.13 5.53
CA THR A 98 9.29 11.38 6.31
C THR A 98 10.67 12.01 6.45
N GLU A 99 11.70 11.21 6.75
CA GLU A 99 13.09 11.68 6.79
C GLU A 99 13.54 12.29 5.46
N LEU A 100 13.27 11.61 4.35
CA LEU A 100 13.59 12.12 3.01
C LEU A 100 12.82 13.40 2.67
N GLN A 101 11.57 13.51 3.10
CA GLN A 101 10.77 14.73 2.93
C GLN A 101 11.35 15.91 3.72
N ILE A 102 11.76 15.69 4.98
CA ILE A 102 12.43 16.70 5.80
C ILE A 102 13.74 17.14 5.14
N LYS A 103 14.55 16.18 4.66
CA LYS A 103 15.80 16.47 3.97
C LYS A 103 15.59 17.25 2.66
N ARG A 104 14.58 16.90 1.88
CA ARG A 104 14.20 17.66 0.68
C ARG A 104 13.86 19.11 1.03
N ASN A 105 13.09 19.33 2.10
CA ASN A 105 12.66 20.67 2.50
C ASN A 105 13.85 21.53 2.92
N SER A 106 14.68 21.02 3.82
CA SER A 106 15.89 21.73 4.28
C SER A 106 16.81 22.10 3.11
N LEU A 107 17.06 21.18 2.19
CA LEU A 107 17.86 21.48 0.98
C LEU A 107 17.19 22.53 0.07
N GLY A 108 15.85 22.53 0.00
CA GLY A 108 15.10 23.57 -0.70
C GLY A 108 15.28 24.95 -0.07
N ASP A 109 15.15 25.03 1.26
CA ASP A 109 15.34 26.26 2.03
C ASP A 109 16.78 26.80 1.88
N ASP A 110 17.79 25.91 1.93
CA ASP A 110 19.19 26.26 1.71
C ASP A 110 19.43 26.82 0.30
N LEU A 111 18.84 26.19 -0.72
CA LEU A 111 18.92 26.66 -2.11
C LEU A 111 18.29 28.05 -2.28
N ASP A 112 17.14 28.29 -1.65
CA ASP A 112 16.46 29.58 -1.71
C ASP A 112 17.22 30.68 -0.97
N SER A 113 17.85 30.32 0.16
CA SER A 113 18.77 31.20 0.89
C SER A 113 19.97 31.59 0.01
N HIS A 114 20.65 30.62 -0.60
CA HIS A 114 21.78 30.87 -1.50
C HIS A 114 21.37 31.69 -2.73
N ARG A 115 20.22 31.39 -3.33
CA ARG A 115 19.68 32.17 -4.45
C ARG A 115 19.46 33.63 -4.04
N SER A 116 18.98 33.88 -2.82
CA SER A 116 18.75 35.23 -2.30
C SER A 116 20.06 35.97 -2.02
N GLN A 117 21.07 35.29 -1.45
CA GLN A 117 22.41 35.85 -1.25
C GLN A 117 23.08 36.20 -2.59
N ILE A 118 22.97 35.36 -3.60
CA ILE A 118 23.53 35.63 -4.93
C ILE A 118 22.86 36.88 -5.54
N LYS A 119 21.54 37.01 -5.42
CA LYS A 119 20.81 38.21 -5.89
C LYS A 119 21.30 39.48 -5.21
N SER A 120 21.45 39.49 -3.89
CA SER A 120 21.91 40.67 -3.16
C SER A 120 23.35 41.03 -3.52
N LEU A 121 24.25 40.05 -3.68
CA LEU A 121 25.62 40.28 -4.14
C LEU A 121 25.67 40.88 -5.55
N MET A 122 24.83 40.38 -6.47
CA MET A 122 24.72 40.95 -7.82
C MET A 122 24.22 42.40 -7.80
N GLU A 123 23.29 42.74 -6.91
CA GLU A 123 22.82 44.12 -6.73
C GLU A 123 23.93 45.03 -6.19
N VAL A 124 24.67 44.58 -5.17
CA VAL A 124 25.82 45.32 -4.64
C VAL A 124 26.88 45.54 -5.72
N GLN A 125 27.19 44.53 -6.53
CA GLN A 125 28.14 44.66 -7.64
C GLN A 125 27.67 45.68 -8.70
N LYS A 126 26.38 45.68 -9.05
CA LYS A 126 25.80 46.68 -9.95
C LYS A 126 25.90 48.10 -9.38
N ASN A 127 25.58 48.26 -8.10
CA ASN A 127 25.67 49.57 -7.43
C ASN A 127 27.12 50.06 -7.37
N LEU A 128 28.07 49.17 -7.08
CA LEU A 128 29.49 49.52 -7.02
C LEU A 128 30.03 49.95 -8.39
N THR A 129 29.67 49.24 -9.46
CA THR A 129 30.07 49.64 -10.82
C THR A 129 29.48 51.00 -11.19
N HIS A 130 28.22 51.27 -10.86
CA HIS A 130 27.61 52.58 -11.07
C HIS A 130 28.33 53.70 -10.31
N CYS A 131 28.62 53.50 -9.01
CA CYS A 131 29.40 54.45 -8.21
C CYS A 131 30.80 54.71 -8.79
N PHE A 132 31.50 53.65 -9.22
CA PHE A 132 32.82 53.76 -9.84
C PHE A 132 32.77 54.65 -11.10
N TRP A 133 31.79 54.43 -11.99
CA TRP A 133 31.61 55.26 -13.18
C TRP A 133 31.31 56.73 -12.83
N ILE A 134 30.47 57.00 -11.81
CA ILE A 134 30.22 58.37 -11.33
C ILE A 134 31.52 59.03 -10.86
N THR A 135 32.31 58.34 -10.02
CA THR A 135 33.57 58.88 -9.49
C THR A 135 34.59 59.13 -10.61
N LEU A 136 34.66 58.25 -11.61
CA LEU A 136 35.51 58.42 -12.77
C LEU A 136 35.09 59.64 -13.61
N CYS A 137 33.79 59.78 -13.91
CA CYS A 137 33.25 60.94 -14.62
C CYS A 137 33.53 62.26 -13.89
N TYR A 138 33.28 62.32 -12.57
CA TYR A 138 33.55 63.50 -11.77
C TYR A 138 35.05 63.87 -11.80
N SER A 139 35.93 62.88 -11.66
CA SER A 139 37.38 63.08 -11.68
C SER A 139 37.87 63.63 -13.03
N LEU A 140 37.33 63.10 -14.15
CA LEU A 140 37.62 63.59 -15.50
C LEU A 140 37.13 65.03 -15.69
N LEU A 141 35.95 65.36 -15.16
CA LEU A 141 35.35 66.70 -15.28
C LEU A 141 36.18 67.74 -14.49
N VAL A 142 36.63 67.39 -13.28
CA VAL A 142 37.53 68.24 -12.47
C VAL A 142 38.87 68.45 -13.15
N GLN A 143 39.48 67.39 -13.73
CA GLN A 143 40.73 67.56 -14.50
C GLN A 143 40.55 68.47 -15.72
N LYS A 144 39.42 68.36 -16.43
CA LYS A 144 39.11 69.21 -17.58
C LYS A 144 38.90 70.67 -17.17
N SER A 145 38.20 70.92 -16.06
CA SER A 145 38.02 72.28 -15.50
C SER A 145 39.33 72.90 -15.05
N LYS A 146 40.22 72.15 -14.37
CA LYS A 146 41.56 72.63 -14.01
C LYS A 146 42.42 73.00 -15.23
N LYS A 147 42.34 72.22 -16.32
CA LYS A 147 43.04 72.56 -17.57
C LYS A 147 42.52 73.84 -18.24
N PHE A 148 41.21 74.12 -18.14
CA PHE A 148 40.62 75.34 -18.70
C PHE A 148 40.88 76.61 -17.87
N SER A 149 41.17 76.48 -16.57
CA SER A 149 41.49 77.63 -15.70
C SER A 149 42.97 78.05 -15.73
N LEU A 150 43.82 77.30 -16.44
CA LEU A 150 45.27 77.51 -16.57
C LEU A 150 45.68 78.01 -17.97
N VAL A 151 44.69 78.37 -18.81
CA VAL A 151 44.81 79.02 -20.12
C VAL A 151 44.15 80.39 -20.02
#